data_AF-A0AAV9Z6B2-F1
#
_entry.id   AF-A0AAV9Z6B2-F1
#
_cell.length_a   1.000
_cell.length_b   1.000
_cell.length_c   1.000
_cell.angle_alpha   90.00
_cell.angle_beta   90.00
_cell.angle_gamma   90.00
#
_symmetry.space_group_name_H-M   'P 1'
#
loop_
_entity.id
_entity.type
_entity.pdbx_description
1 polymer ?
#
loop_
_entity_poly.entity_id
_entity_poly.type
_entity_poly.pdbx_seq_one_letter_code
_entity_poly.pdbx_strand_id
1 'polypeptide(L)'
;MYSEATHRAHPSQPTITEPHSIWINLDEGDNRKQVHKKSILRTLSDPTLDVDSAKSHDRLLRIRCFSIGGDHWDRSAPKPHDKTADEHLLKLEGVFATLLAVNQKQVSLAVLQCTILKSNKTNPPTYHDAVPIAEIGIPSAQYTVTGQIYSMIPFITSADSISWAWDTNYVAFESSKTKQTNFNLPARRRHLNICVDGGLVVPLSSPEFMPARVVLEDIGGDILPDVAEAVETTWVFSESQLQQIKAELLARVQDPEMRSRIPVYGPIKDGRFPYEAHLELEGTAVDNFMNLTLTLPW
;
A
#
# COMPACT_ATOMS: atom_id res chain seq x y z
N MET A 1 -78.07 50.87 33.40
CA MET A 1 -77.36 49.76 34.08
C MET A 1 -75.91 49.84 33.67
N TYR A 2 -75.07 50.42 34.54
CA TYR A 2 -73.63 50.57 34.34
C TYR A 2 -72.91 49.36 34.93
N SER A 3 -72.00 48.76 34.17
CA SER A 3 -71.23 47.59 34.58
C SER A 3 -69.84 48.07 35.07
N GLU A 4 -69.57 47.86 36.36
CA GLU A 4 -68.28 48.11 37.00
C GLU A 4 -67.25 47.07 36.52
N ALA A 5 -66.21 47.52 35.84
CA ALA A 5 -65.05 46.71 35.48
C ALA A 5 -64.03 46.72 36.62
N THR A 6 -63.90 45.60 37.32
CA THR A 6 -62.93 45.40 38.40
C THR A 6 -61.53 45.18 37.82
N HIS A 7 -60.66 46.19 37.91
CA HIS A 7 -59.23 46.07 37.62
C HIS A 7 -58.55 45.14 38.64
N ARG A 8 -58.18 43.92 38.23
CA ARG A 8 -57.25 43.07 38.97
C ARG A 8 -55.82 43.57 38.75
N ALA A 9 -55.18 44.03 39.82
CA ALA A 9 -53.75 44.30 39.85
C ALA A 9 -52.97 42.98 39.70
N HIS A 10 -52.13 42.90 38.66
CA HIS A 10 -51.15 41.82 38.54
C HIS A 10 -50.01 42.07 39.54
N PRO A 11 -49.62 41.06 40.35
CA PRO A 11 -48.44 41.18 41.19
C PRO A 11 -47.19 41.26 40.30
N SER A 12 -46.44 42.35 40.43
CA SER A 12 -45.12 42.53 39.84
C SER A 12 -44.19 41.44 40.37
N GLN A 13 -43.89 40.45 39.52
CA GLN A 13 -42.90 39.42 39.85
C GLN A 13 -41.52 40.08 40.01
N PRO A 14 -40.75 39.71 41.05
CA PRO A 14 -39.38 40.18 41.21
C PRO A 14 -38.55 39.63 40.05
N THR A 15 -37.95 40.53 39.27
CA THR A 15 -37.01 40.19 38.21
C THR A 15 -35.72 39.70 38.88
N ILE A 16 -35.61 38.38 39.08
CA ILE A 16 -34.38 37.74 39.52
C ILE A 16 -33.41 37.80 38.33
N THR A 17 -32.62 38.86 38.25
CA THR A 17 -31.43 38.89 37.40
C THR A 17 -30.40 37.95 38.01
N GLU A 18 -30.44 36.68 37.59
CA GLU A 18 -29.37 35.74 37.90
C GLU A 18 -28.04 36.28 37.36
N PRO A 19 -26.94 36.20 38.13
CA PRO A 19 -25.64 36.65 37.66
C PRO A 19 -25.23 35.81 36.45
N HIS A 20 -25.09 36.46 35.29
CA HIS A 20 -24.68 35.80 34.05
C HIS A 20 -23.29 35.17 34.21
N SER A 21 -23.24 33.85 34.41
CA SER A 21 -21.97 33.12 34.44
C SER A 21 -21.32 33.14 33.06
N ILE A 22 -20.02 33.41 33.01
CA ILE A 22 -19.20 33.36 31.77
C ILE A 22 -18.84 31.90 31.41
N TRP A 23 -19.13 30.96 32.32
CA TRP A 23 -18.84 29.54 32.22
C TRP A 23 -20.13 28.74 31.99
N ILE A 24 -20.06 27.73 31.14
CA ILE A 24 -21.10 26.75 30.88
C ILE A 24 -20.60 25.39 31.39
N ASN A 25 -21.47 24.67 32.11
CA ASN A 25 -21.24 23.27 32.45
C ASN A 25 -21.71 22.43 31.25
N LEU A 26 -20.85 21.58 30.69
CA LEU A 26 -21.20 20.78 29.51
C LEU A 26 -21.80 19.41 29.84
N ASP A 27 -21.62 18.92 31.07
CA ASP A 27 -22.07 17.57 31.48
C ASP A 27 -23.02 17.62 32.68
N GLU A 28 -24.08 16.81 32.63
CA GLU A 28 -24.96 16.52 33.77
C GLU A 28 -24.47 15.25 34.48
N GLY A 29 -23.59 15.43 35.47
CA GLY A 29 -23.06 14.35 36.31
C GLY A 29 -22.04 14.89 37.33
N ASP A 30 -21.47 14.00 38.15
CA ASP A 30 -20.54 14.39 39.23
C ASP A 30 -19.23 15.03 38.73
N ASN A 31 -18.89 14.87 37.46
CA ASN A 31 -17.75 15.53 36.81
C ASN A 31 -18.19 16.76 36.01
N ARG A 32 -18.65 17.82 36.69
CA ARG A 32 -19.03 19.09 36.05
C ARG A 32 -17.80 19.81 35.49
N LYS A 33 -17.52 19.64 34.20
CA LYS A 33 -16.50 20.41 33.50
C LYS A 33 -17.05 21.78 33.09
N GLN A 34 -16.46 22.84 33.65
CA GLN A 34 -16.77 24.22 33.29
C GLN A 34 -15.92 24.68 32.12
N VAL A 35 -16.59 25.18 31.07
CA VAL A 35 -15.93 25.71 29.88
C VAL A 35 -16.42 27.12 29.61
N HIS A 36 -15.52 28.01 29.21
CA HIS A 36 -15.86 29.40 28.96
C HIS A 36 -16.79 29.51 27.74
N LYS A 37 -17.88 30.29 27.86
CA LYS A 37 -18.85 30.56 26.77
C LYS A 37 -18.20 30.94 25.43
N LYS A 38 -17.09 31.69 25.48
CA LYS A 38 -16.33 32.13 24.31
C LYS A 38 -15.69 30.97 23.54
N SER A 39 -15.21 29.93 24.23
CA SER A 39 -14.64 28.76 23.57
C SER A 39 -15.71 27.96 22.84
N ILE A 40 -16.87 27.77 23.48
CA ILE A 40 -18.02 27.10 22.85
C ILE A 40 -18.49 27.87 21.61
N LEU A 41 -18.66 29.20 21.73
CA LEU A 41 -19.05 30.03 20.61
C LEU A 41 -18.01 29.99 19.49
N ARG A 42 -16.71 30.01 19.80
CA ARG A 42 -15.66 29.87 18.76
C ARG A 42 -15.78 28.55 18.02
N THR A 43 -15.93 27.43 18.71
CA THR A 43 -16.09 26.12 18.07
C THR A 43 -17.36 26.05 17.22
N LEU A 44 -18.48 26.60 17.70
CA LEU A 44 -19.75 26.61 16.96
C LEU A 44 -19.74 27.57 15.77
N SER A 45 -18.92 28.61 15.82
CA SER A 45 -18.85 29.68 14.81
C SER A 45 -17.64 29.55 13.88
N ASP A 46 -16.83 28.49 14.00
CA ASP A 46 -15.63 28.32 13.19
C ASP A 46 -16.03 27.89 11.76
N PRO A 47 -15.81 28.76 10.75
CA PRO A 47 -16.19 28.47 9.37
C PRO A 47 -15.25 27.45 8.70
N THR A 48 -14.12 27.11 9.32
CA THR A 48 -13.16 26.13 8.77
C THR A 48 -13.52 24.69 9.11
N LEU A 49 -14.43 24.46 10.06
CA LEU A 49 -14.99 23.14 10.36
C LEU A 49 -15.92 22.61 9.23
N ASP A 50 -16.27 23.44 8.25
CA ASP A 50 -17.22 23.15 7.17
C ASP A 50 -16.55 22.92 5.79
N VAL A 51 -15.22 22.77 5.73
CA VAL A 51 -14.47 22.69 4.45
C VAL A 51 -14.41 21.26 3.88
N ASP A 52 -14.88 20.26 4.62
CA ASP A 52 -14.92 18.86 4.12
C ASP A 52 -16.31 18.53 3.55
N SER A 53 -16.53 18.88 2.28
CA SER A 53 -17.84 18.79 1.61
C SER A 53 -18.43 17.38 1.56
N ALA A 54 -17.59 16.35 1.75
CA ALA A 54 -18.00 14.94 1.81
C ALA A 54 -18.72 14.55 3.11
N LYS A 55 -18.73 15.41 4.15
CA LYS A 55 -19.40 15.16 5.44
C LYS A 55 -20.62 16.06 5.70
N SER A 56 -21.05 16.85 4.72
CA SER A 56 -22.19 17.76 4.84
C SER A 56 -23.55 17.07 4.98
N HIS A 57 -23.65 15.77 4.68
CA HIS A 57 -24.89 15.00 4.83
C HIS A 57 -25.25 14.62 6.27
N ASP A 58 -24.33 14.81 7.23
CA ASP A 58 -24.50 14.32 8.61
C ASP A 58 -25.04 15.38 9.60
N ARG A 59 -25.34 16.60 9.11
CA ARG A 59 -25.84 17.69 9.96
C ARG A 59 -27.30 17.50 10.39
N LEU A 60 -28.07 16.66 9.67
CA LEU A 60 -29.43 16.27 10.04
C LEU A 60 -29.49 15.07 11.00
N LEU A 61 -28.42 14.27 11.12
CA LEU A 61 -28.38 13.10 12.01
C LEU A 61 -27.94 13.47 13.44
N ARG A 62 -27.30 14.62 13.67
CA ARG A 62 -26.82 15.05 14.99
C ARG A 62 -27.87 15.55 15.98
N ILE A 63 -29.16 15.55 15.63
CA ILE A 63 -30.25 15.81 16.60
C ILE A 63 -30.78 14.50 17.24
N ARG A 64 -30.27 13.31 16.85
CA ARG A 64 -30.59 12.06 17.54
C ARG A 64 -29.34 11.34 18.03
N CYS A 65 -29.07 11.53 19.31
CA CYS A 65 -28.45 10.61 20.25
C CYS A 65 -27.24 9.80 19.74
N PHE A 66 -26.03 10.27 20.04
CA PHE A 66 -24.85 9.40 20.15
C PHE A 66 -24.31 9.42 21.57
N SER A 67 -24.59 8.35 22.31
CA SER A 67 -23.60 7.66 23.10
C SER A 67 -22.98 6.59 22.20
N ILE A 68 -21.92 6.92 21.45
CA ILE A 68 -20.87 6.03 20.88
C ILE A 68 -19.90 6.98 20.15
N GLY A 69 -18.64 7.01 20.60
CA GLY A 69 -17.58 7.79 19.97
C GLY A 69 -16.99 8.88 20.87
N GLY A 70 -16.67 8.53 22.12
CA GLY A 70 -15.96 9.42 23.05
C GLY A 70 -14.50 9.62 22.65
N ASP A 71 -14.07 10.87 22.71
CA ASP A 71 -12.69 11.30 22.63
C ASP A 71 -11.93 10.70 23.83
N HIS A 72 -11.11 9.67 23.60
CA HIS A 72 -10.31 9.05 24.67
C HIS A 72 -9.15 9.98 25.05
N TRP A 73 -9.17 10.49 26.28
CA TRP A 73 -8.05 11.25 26.88
C TRP A 73 -6.78 10.39 27.10
N ASP A 74 -6.90 9.07 27.00
CA ASP A 74 -5.77 8.15 27.14
C ASP A 74 -5.00 8.00 25.82
N ARG A 75 -3.92 8.79 25.68
CA ARG A 75 -2.97 8.71 24.55
C ARG A 75 -2.09 7.46 24.58
N SER A 76 -2.23 6.58 25.57
CA SER A 76 -1.51 5.30 25.60
C SER A 76 -2.26 4.18 24.86
N ALA A 77 -3.54 4.39 24.52
CA ALA A 77 -4.29 3.44 23.72
C ALA A 77 -3.94 3.60 22.22
N PRO A 78 -3.58 2.51 21.52
CA PRO A 78 -3.26 2.57 20.09
C PRO A 78 -4.46 3.09 19.30
N LYS A 79 -4.23 4.04 18.38
CA LYS A 79 -5.29 4.65 17.57
C LYS A 79 -6.03 3.55 16.80
N PRO A 80 -7.36 3.63 16.64
CA PRO A 80 -8.13 2.61 15.91
C PRO A 80 -7.74 2.48 14.43
N HIS A 81 -6.98 3.44 13.87
CA HIS A 81 -6.38 3.35 12.53
C HIS A 81 -4.95 2.79 12.50
N ASP A 82 -4.29 2.56 13.64
CA ASP A 82 -2.95 1.95 13.71
C ASP A 82 -2.98 0.42 13.64
N LYS A 83 -4.16 -0.19 13.48
CA LYS A 83 -4.32 -1.64 13.32
C LYS A 83 -4.86 -2.00 11.94
N THR A 84 -4.39 -1.34 10.89
CA THR A 84 -4.41 -2.04 9.59
C THR A 84 -3.51 -3.25 9.81
N ALA A 85 -4.08 -4.46 9.77
CA ALA A 85 -3.29 -5.67 9.97
C ALA A 85 -2.07 -5.59 9.03
N ASP A 86 -0.90 -5.96 9.54
CA ASP A 86 0.37 -5.85 8.80
C ASP A 86 0.30 -6.47 7.39
N GLU A 87 -0.60 -7.44 7.22
CA GLU A 87 -0.96 -8.15 5.99
C GLU A 87 -1.56 -7.26 4.87
N HIS A 88 -1.94 -6.02 5.18
CA HIS A 88 -2.54 -5.09 4.22
C HIS A 88 -1.64 -3.91 3.84
N LEU A 89 -0.37 -3.98 4.21
CA LEU A 89 0.63 -2.95 3.94
C LEU A 89 1.72 -3.50 3.02
N LEU A 90 2.10 -2.71 2.02
CA LEU A 90 3.39 -2.86 1.37
C LEU A 90 4.39 -2.06 2.19
N LYS A 91 5.38 -2.75 2.77
CA LYS A 91 6.45 -2.14 3.58
C LYS A 91 7.76 -2.06 2.79
N LEU A 92 8.70 -1.27 3.27
CA LEU A 92 10.10 -1.40 2.88
C LEU A 92 10.57 -2.84 3.12
N GLU A 93 11.46 -3.32 2.27
CA GLU A 93 11.94 -4.72 2.22
C GLU A 93 10.87 -5.75 1.88
N GLY A 94 9.59 -5.36 1.77
CA GLY A 94 8.51 -6.21 1.30
C GLY A 94 8.66 -6.57 -0.18
N VAL A 95 8.13 -7.72 -0.57
CA VAL A 95 8.23 -8.22 -1.95
C VAL A 95 7.01 -7.79 -2.76
N PHE A 96 7.23 -7.39 -4.01
CA PHE A 96 6.17 -7.11 -4.97
C PHE A 96 6.52 -7.61 -6.36
N ALA A 97 5.53 -7.78 -7.21
CA ALA A 97 5.71 -8.11 -8.61
C ALA A 97 5.24 -6.99 -9.53
N THR A 98 5.83 -6.91 -10.72
CA THR A 98 5.48 -5.94 -11.76
C THR A 98 5.84 -6.46 -13.16
N LEU A 99 5.47 -5.72 -14.20
CA LEU A 99 5.90 -5.97 -15.57
C LEU A 99 7.03 -5.01 -15.94
N LEU A 100 8.08 -5.53 -16.57
CA LEU A 100 9.21 -4.76 -17.07
C LEU A 100 9.47 -5.07 -18.54
N ALA A 101 9.80 -4.06 -19.33
CA ALA A 101 10.23 -4.25 -20.70
C ALA A 101 11.76 -4.30 -20.79
N VAL A 102 12.31 -5.40 -21.30
CA VAL A 102 13.75 -5.54 -21.58
C VAL A 102 13.99 -5.34 -23.07
N ASN A 103 14.95 -4.48 -23.41
CA ASN A 103 15.36 -4.20 -24.80
C ASN A 103 14.21 -3.75 -25.72
N GLN A 104 13.15 -3.12 -25.18
CA GLN A 104 11.95 -2.67 -25.92
C GLN A 104 11.16 -3.75 -26.67
N LYS A 105 11.56 -5.02 -26.57
CA LYS A 105 10.95 -6.12 -27.34
C LYS A 105 10.11 -7.03 -26.47
N GLN A 106 10.47 -7.12 -25.19
CA GLN A 106 10.09 -8.23 -24.34
C GLN A 106 9.53 -7.69 -23.02
N VAL A 107 8.25 -7.89 -22.74
CA VAL A 107 7.65 -7.54 -21.44
C VAL A 107 7.58 -8.77 -20.57
N SER A 108 8.27 -8.76 -19.44
CA SER A 108 8.37 -9.91 -18.55
C SER A 108 7.93 -9.57 -17.12
N LEU A 109 7.34 -10.55 -16.43
CA LEU A 109 7.05 -10.46 -15.00
C LEU A 109 8.37 -10.43 -14.21
N ALA A 110 8.54 -9.44 -13.35
CA ALA A 110 9.66 -9.33 -12.42
C ALA A 110 9.16 -9.36 -10.97
N VAL A 111 9.91 -10.04 -10.11
CA VAL A 111 9.70 -10.05 -8.65
C VAL A 111 10.79 -9.21 -8.01
N LEU A 112 10.40 -8.26 -7.15
CA LEU A 112 11.29 -7.24 -6.61
C LEU A 112 11.17 -7.11 -5.10
N GLN A 113 12.29 -6.82 -4.45
CA GLN A 113 12.31 -6.30 -3.09
C GLN A 113 12.07 -4.79 -3.09
N CYS A 114 11.11 -4.31 -2.32
CA CYS A 114 10.83 -2.89 -2.11
C CYS A 114 11.99 -2.20 -1.37
N THR A 115 12.46 -1.08 -1.91
CA THR A 115 13.54 -0.26 -1.33
C THR A 115 13.12 1.18 -1.05
N ILE A 116 12.12 1.71 -1.77
CA ILE A 116 11.60 3.06 -1.58
C ILE A 116 10.10 3.07 -1.88
N LEU A 117 9.32 3.67 -0.98
CA LEU A 117 7.92 4.01 -1.21
C LEU A 117 7.78 5.54 -1.18
N LYS A 118 7.26 6.11 -2.27
CA LYS A 118 7.16 7.55 -2.46
C LYS A 118 5.75 7.93 -2.90
N SER A 119 5.14 8.90 -2.24
CA SER A 119 3.91 9.55 -2.68
C SER A 119 4.23 10.83 -3.45
N ASN A 120 3.63 10.97 -4.63
CA ASN A 120 3.73 12.14 -5.49
C ASN A 120 2.55 13.11 -5.30
N LYS A 121 1.68 12.89 -4.29
CA LYS A 121 0.53 13.77 -3.98
C LYS A 121 0.96 15.17 -3.53
N THR A 122 2.12 15.29 -2.90
CA THR A 122 2.65 16.55 -2.36
C THR A 122 3.89 17.00 -3.13
N ASN A 123 4.17 18.30 -3.08
CA ASN A 123 5.43 18.87 -3.55
C ASN A 123 6.10 19.63 -2.39
N PRO A 124 7.21 19.12 -1.81
CA PRO A 124 7.99 17.95 -2.25
C PRO A 124 7.29 16.61 -2.01
N PRO A 125 7.71 15.55 -2.71
CA PRO A 125 7.16 14.21 -2.51
C PRO A 125 7.48 13.69 -1.10
N THR A 126 6.55 12.90 -0.54
CA THR A 126 6.72 12.28 0.78
C THR A 126 7.18 10.83 0.64
N TYR A 127 8.07 10.41 1.53
CA TYR A 127 8.55 9.04 1.63
C TYR A 127 7.84 8.33 2.76
N HIS A 128 7.57 7.04 2.57
CA HIS A 128 6.81 6.23 3.50
C HIS A 128 7.59 4.94 3.81
N ASP A 129 7.49 4.47 5.04
CA ASP A 129 8.02 3.14 5.41
C ASP A 129 7.03 2.01 5.06
N ALA A 130 5.75 2.36 4.97
CA ALA A 130 4.68 1.46 4.59
C ALA A 130 3.53 2.22 3.90
N VAL A 131 2.86 1.57 2.95
CA VAL A 131 1.69 2.10 2.23
C VAL A 131 0.60 1.03 2.16
N PRO A 132 -0.69 1.37 2.37
CA PRO A 132 -1.78 0.42 2.19
C PRO A 132 -1.83 -0.17 0.79
N ILE A 133 -1.91 -1.50 0.68
CA ILE A 133 -2.01 -2.21 -0.60
C ILE A 133 -3.21 -1.72 -1.41
N ALA A 134 -4.33 -1.45 -0.72
CA ALA A 134 -5.55 -0.92 -1.33
C ALA A 134 -5.36 0.46 -1.97
N GLU A 135 -4.37 1.25 -1.54
CA GLU A 135 -4.07 2.55 -2.17
C GLU A 135 -3.08 2.41 -3.32
N ILE A 136 -2.15 1.46 -3.24
CA ILE A 136 -1.06 1.34 -4.22
C ILE A 136 -1.54 0.73 -5.52
N GLY A 137 -2.39 -0.30 -5.46
CA GLY A 137 -2.84 -1.04 -6.64
C GLY A 137 -3.86 -0.31 -7.52
N ILE A 138 -4.28 0.91 -7.15
CA ILE A 138 -5.22 1.71 -7.92
C ILE A 138 -4.50 2.28 -9.16
N PRO A 139 -5.05 2.20 -10.38
CA PRO A 139 -4.41 2.78 -11.58
C PRO A 139 -4.11 4.29 -11.49
N SER A 140 -4.89 5.02 -10.70
CA SER A 140 -4.70 6.44 -10.41
C SER A 140 -3.82 6.71 -9.18
N ALA A 141 -3.21 5.68 -8.60
CA ALA A 141 -2.36 5.80 -7.44
C ALA A 141 -1.19 6.72 -7.75
N GLN A 142 -1.03 7.78 -6.97
CA GLN A 142 0.10 8.70 -7.10
C GLN A 142 1.30 8.20 -6.28
N TYR A 143 1.53 6.88 -6.29
CA TYR A 143 2.66 6.26 -5.62
C TYR A 143 3.68 5.79 -6.64
N THR A 144 4.94 5.91 -6.26
CA THR A 144 6.07 5.34 -6.97
C THR A 144 6.79 4.38 -6.04
N VAL A 145 6.95 3.15 -6.50
CA VAL A 145 7.65 2.08 -5.77
C VAL A 145 8.98 1.85 -6.46
N THR A 146 10.05 1.82 -5.67
CA THR A 146 11.37 1.43 -6.17
C THR A 146 11.75 0.09 -5.58
N GLY A 147 12.30 -0.82 -6.38
CA GLY A 147 12.75 -2.11 -5.89
C GLY A 147 13.93 -2.72 -6.64
N GLN A 148 14.44 -3.83 -6.14
CA GLN A 148 15.53 -4.60 -6.74
C GLN A 148 15.02 -5.94 -7.19
N ILE A 149 15.26 -6.32 -8.45
CA ILE A 149 14.74 -7.56 -9.03
C ILE A 149 15.52 -8.75 -8.47
N TYR A 150 14.81 -9.75 -7.95
CA TYR A 150 15.40 -11.03 -7.57
C TYR A 150 15.84 -11.82 -8.80
N SER A 151 17.08 -12.31 -8.76
CA SER A 151 17.58 -13.34 -9.68
C SER A 151 17.03 -14.69 -9.22
N MET A 152 16.22 -15.34 -10.04
CA MET A 152 15.52 -16.57 -9.63
C MET A 152 15.95 -17.78 -10.45
N ILE A 153 15.96 -18.94 -9.80
CA ILE A 153 16.33 -20.24 -10.39
C ILE A 153 15.11 -21.14 -10.32
N PRO A 154 14.71 -21.75 -11.45
CA PRO A 154 13.64 -22.73 -11.46
C PRO A 154 14.14 -24.07 -10.93
N PHE A 155 13.27 -24.79 -10.22
CA PHE A 155 13.51 -26.15 -9.76
C PHE A 155 12.20 -26.94 -9.77
N ILE A 156 12.32 -28.26 -9.74
CA ILE A 156 11.17 -29.17 -9.67
C ILE A 156 10.98 -29.60 -8.21
N THR A 157 9.78 -29.41 -7.71
CA THR A 157 9.38 -29.86 -6.36
C THR A 157 9.15 -31.38 -6.35
N SER A 158 9.09 -31.98 -5.16
CA SER A 158 8.68 -33.39 -4.99
C SER A 158 7.31 -33.74 -5.60
N ALA A 159 6.46 -32.74 -5.84
CA ALA A 159 5.16 -32.86 -6.51
C ALA A 159 5.23 -32.74 -8.05
N ASP A 160 6.43 -32.79 -8.65
CA ASP A 160 6.67 -32.61 -10.09
C ASP A 160 6.15 -31.27 -10.64
N SER A 161 6.20 -30.23 -9.79
CA SER A 161 5.78 -28.88 -10.16
C SER A 161 6.94 -27.90 -10.14
N ILE A 162 6.98 -27.00 -11.13
CA ILE A 162 8.01 -25.97 -11.26
C ILE A 162 7.79 -24.90 -10.18
N SER A 163 8.87 -24.56 -9.48
CA SER A 163 8.94 -23.46 -8.52
C SER A 163 10.21 -22.65 -8.73
N TRP A 164 10.21 -21.42 -8.25
CA TRP A 164 11.29 -20.45 -8.42
C TRP A 164 11.85 -20.04 -7.08
N ALA A 165 13.15 -20.24 -6.87
CA ALA A 165 13.85 -19.79 -5.68
C ALA A 165 14.72 -18.58 -6.01
N TRP A 166 14.75 -17.59 -5.11
CA TRP A 166 15.73 -16.50 -5.19
C TRP A 166 17.14 -17.04 -4.88
N ASP A 167 18.11 -16.74 -5.74
CA ASP A 167 19.49 -17.23 -5.65
C ASP A 167 20.42 -16.34 -4.80
N THR A 168 19.84 -15.47 -3.97
CA THR A 168 20.51 -14.42 -3.16
C THR A 168 21.12 -13.25 -3.95
N ASN A 169 21.08 -13.28 -5.29
CA ASN A 169 21.57 -12.21 -6.14
C ASN A 169 20.43 -11.34 -6.69
N TYR A 170 20.80 -10.14 -7.14
CA TYR A 170 19.87 -9.22 -7.80
C TYR A 170 20.25 -9.06 -9.26
N VAL A 171 19.25 -8.85 -10.10
CA VAL A 171 19.47 -8.54 -11.52
C VAL A 171 20.05 -7.14 -11.65
N ALA A 172 21.09 -7.00 -12.46
CA ALA A 172 21.67 -5.73 -12.82
C ALA A 172 21.51 -5.46 -14.31
N PHE A 173 21.10 -4.25 -14.68
CA PHE A 173 21.01 -3.83 -16.08
C PHE A 173 22.27 -3.08 -16.50
N GLU A 174 22.61 -3.14 -17.79
CA GLU A 174 23.58 -2.22 -18.36
C GLU A 174 23.10 -0.78 -18.17
N SER A 175 23.98 0.08 -17.65
CA SER A 175 23.67 1.49 -17.52
C SER A 175 23.60 2.11 -18.91
N SER A 176 22.39 2.36 -19.41
CA SER A 176 22.24 3.40 -20.41
C SER A 176 22.75 4.70 -19.77
N LYS A 177 23.56 5.49 -20.49
CA LYS A 177 24.13 6.78 -20.03
C LYS A 177 23.06 7.86 -19.80
N THR A 178 21.85 7.45 -19.45
CA THR A 178 20.68 8.28 -19.25
C THR A 178 20.83 8.94 -17.88
N LYS A 179 20.62 10.26 -17.84
CA LYS A 179 20.75 11.13 -16.66
C LYS A 179 19.82 10.67 -15.52
N GLN A 180 20.17 9.62 -14.79
CA GLN A 180 19.50 9.30 -13.53
C GLN A 180 19.83 10.40 -12.53
N THR A 181 18.78 11.06 -12.05
CA THR A 181 18.82 12.05 -10.98
C THR A 181 19.62 11.51 -9.80
N ASN A 182 20.58 12.31 -9.33
CA ASN A 182 21.54 11.98 -8.29
C ASN A 182 20.88 11.56 -6.96
N PHE A 183 20.48 10.30 -6.83
CA PHE A 183 20.35 9.69 -5.52
C PHE A 183 21.78 9.37 -5.05
N ASN A 184 22.14 9.82 -3.84
CA ASN A 184 23.41 9.51 -3.16
C ASN A 184 23.48 8.04 -2.73
N LEU A 185 23.09 7.12 -3.59
CA LEU A 185 23.33 5.70 -3.42
C LEU A 185 24.75 5.38 -3.91
N PRO A 186 25.48 4.48 -3.24
CA PRO A 186 26.76 3.99 -3.74
C PRO A 186 26.58 3.47 -5.17
N ALA A 187 27.54 3.77 -6.07
CA ALA A 187 27.43 3.50 -7.51
C ALA A 187 27.02 2.05 -7.82
N ARG A 188 27.45 1.08 -6.99
CA ARG A 188 27.11 -0.34 -7.12
C ARG A 188 25.61 -0.65 -6.96
N ARG A 189 24.85 0.17 -6.22
CA ARG A 189 23.40 -0.02 -5.99
C ARG A 189 22.50 0.72 -6.99
N ARG A 190 23.03 1.68 -7.75
CA ARG A 190 22.22 2.48 -8.70
C ARG A 190 21.71 1.64 -9.88
N HIS A 191 22.45 0.60 -10.25
CA HIS A 191 22.12 -0.30 -11.36
C HIS A 191 21.10 -1.39 -10.99
N LEU A 192 20.66 -1.41 -9.73
CA LEU A 192 19.77 -2.43 -9.18
C LEU A 192 18.34 -1.91 -8.95
N ASN A 193 18.15 -0.59 -8.94
CA ASN A 193 16.90 0.01 -8.51
C ASN A 193 15.98 0.32 -9.69
N ILE A 194 14.83 -0.35 -9.69
CA ILE A 194 13.77 -0.24 -10.68
C ILE A 194 12.65 0.59 -10.11
N CYS A 195 12.20 1.58 -10.88
CA CYS A 195 11.19 2.54 -10.45
C CYS A 195 9.88 2.26 -11.20
N VAL A 196 8.80 2.06 -10.46
CA VAL A 196 7.52 1.55 -10.98
C VAL A 196 6.39 2.41 -10.46
N ASP A 197 5.39 2.65 -11.32
CA ASP A 197 4.11 3.25 -10.92
C ASP A 197 3.32 2.29 -10.01
N GLY A 198 2.71 2.81 -8.96
CA GLY A 198 1.95 2.00 -7.99
C GLY A 198 0.87 1.13 -8.64
N GLY A 199 0.19 1.62 -9.68
CA GLY A 199 -0.86 0.85 -10.37
C GLY A 199 -0.35 -0.43 -11.05
N LEU A 200 0.97 -0.52 -11.30
CA LEU A 200 1.65 -1.71 -11.85
C LEU A 200 2.29 -2.58 -10.77
N VAL A 201 1.98 -2.36 -9.50
CA VAL A 201 2.52 -3.12 -8.37
C VAL A 201 1.48 -4.13 -7.87
N VAL A 202 1.89 -5.38 -7.75
CA VAL A 202 1.17 -6.44 -7.04
C VAL A 202 1.99 -6.85 -5.82
N PRO A 203 1.63 -6.38 -4.62
CA PRO A 203 2.32 -6.78 -3.38
C PRO A 203 2.17 -8.29 -3.12
N LEU A 204 3.27 -8.96 -2.77
CA LEU A 204 3.31 -10.40 -2.48
C LEU A 204 3.25 -10.68 -0.96
N SER A 205 2.81 -9.69 -0.18
CA SER A 205 2.55 -9.82 1.25
C SER A 205 1.13 -10.28 1.57
N SER A 206 0.25 -10.40 0.57
CA SER A 206 -1.10 -10.91 0.79
C SER A 206 -1.04 -12.42 1.09
N PRO A 207 -1.94 -12.95 1.93
CA PRO A 207 -2.03 -14.39 2.22
C PRO A 207 -2.14 -15.25 0.95
N GLU A 208 -2.77 -14.73 -0.11
CA GLU A 208 -2.92 -15.39 -1.41
C GLU A 208 -1.59 -15.56 -2.16
N PHE A 209 -0.64 -14.64 -1.92
CA PHE A 209 0.64 -14.61 -2.60
C PHE A 209 1.82 -14.75 -1.62
N MET A 210 1.57 -15.22 -0.39
CA MET A 210 2.66 -15.39 0.56
C MET A 210 3.62 -16.45 0.04
N PRO A 211 4.89 -16.10 -0.20
CA PRO A 211 5.88 -17.06 -0.64
C PRO A 211 6.06 -18.14 0.42
N ALA A 212 6.19 -19.39 -0.06
CA ALA A 212 6.41 -20.52 0.81
C ALA A 212 7.82 -20.46 1.39
N ARG A 213 7.95 -20.78 2.68
CA ARG A 213 9.23 -21.19 3.25
C ARG A 213 9.35 -22.69 3.02
N VAL A 214 10.09 -23.07 1.99
CA VAL A 214 10.30 -24.49 1.65
C VAL A 214 11.48 -25.01 2.46
N VAL A 215 11.29 -26.14 3.13
CA VAL A 215 12.38 -26.87 3.78
C VAL A 215 13.15 -27.60 2.68
N LEU A 216 14.49 -27.53 2.72
CA LEU A 216 15.39 -28.15 1.74
C LEU A 216 15.03 -29.60 1.36
N GLU A 217 14.44 -30.34 2.29
CA GLU A 217 14.01 -31.74 2.14
C GLU A 217 12.93 -31.94 1.05
N ASP A 218 12.14 -30.91 0.74
CA ASP A 218 11.07 -30.96 -0.27
C ASP A 218 11.55 -30.65 -1.69
N ILE A 219 12.79 -30.16 -1.82
CA ILE A 219 13.40 -29.88 -3.12
C ILE A 219 14.00 -31.20 -3.62
N GLY A 220 13.30 -31.85 -4.56
CA GLY A 220 13.74 -33.11 -5.13
C GLY A 220 14.84 -32.92 -6.18
N GLY A 221 15.86 -33.78 -6.16
CA GLY A 221 16.85 -33.92 -7.24
C GLY A 221 18.25 -33.36 -6.94
N ASP A 222 19.16 -33.53 -7.91
CA ASP A 222 20.50 -32.92 -7.95
C ASP A 222 20.41 -31.40 -8.13
N ILE A 223 19.79 -30.72 -7.17
CA ILE A 223 19.73 -29.27 -7.17
C ILE A 223 21.17 -28.77 -6.96
N LEU A 224 21.59 -27.83 -7.81
CA LEU A 224 22.86 -27.13 -7.72
C LEU A 224 23.19 -26.81 -6.25
N PRO A 225 24.39 -27.18 -5.75
CA PRO A 225 24.84 -26.85 -4.39
C PRO A 225 24.59 -25.38 -4.01
N ASP A 226 24.68 -24.50 -5.02
CA ASP A 226 24.42 -23.06 -4.94
C ASP A 226 23.02 -22.70 -4.42
N VAL A 227 22.00 -23.50 -4.76
CA VAL A 227 20.62 -23.29 -4.30
C VAL A 227 20.43 -23.89 -2.91
N ALA A 228 21.02 -25.05 -2.62
CA ALA A 228 20.92 -25.67 -1.30
C ALA A 228 21.55 -24.78 -0.19
N GLU A 229 22.64 -24.08 -0.50
CA GLU A 229 23.26 -23.11 0.41
C GLU A 229 22.41 -21.84 0.61
N ALA A 230 21.65 -21.44 -0.42
CA ALA A 230 20.77 -20.26 -0.39
C ALA A 230 19.41 -20.51 0.31
N VAL A 231 18.91 -21.75 0.31
CA VAL A 231 17.49 -22.05 0.58
C VAL A 231 17.09 -22.02 2.06
N GLU A 232 18.01 -22.03 3.04
CA GLU A 232 17.63 -22.03 4.47
C GLU A 232 16.64 -20.90 4.83
N THR A 233 16.67 -19.76 4.12
CA THR A 233 15.70 -18.66 4.27
C THR A 233 15.41 -17.88 2.97
N THR A 234 15.36 -18.54 1.81
CA THR A 234 15.05 -17.84 0.54
C THR A 234 13.55 -17.72 0.24
N TRP A 235 13.18 -16.78 -0.62
CA TRP A 235 11.81 -16.67 -1.13
C TRP A 235 11.58 -17.70 -2.23
N VAL A 236 10.49 -18.46 -2.12
CA VAL A 236 10.05 -19.42 -3.13
C VAL A 236 8.67 -19.06 -3.65
N PHE A 237 8.52 -19.06 -4.97
CA PHE A 237 7.26 -18.82 -5.67
C PHE A 237 6.91 -20.04 -6.53
N SER A 238 5.68 -20.53 -6.43
CA SER A 238 5.23 -21.56 -7.37
C SER A 238 5.02 -20.94 -8.75
N GLU A 239 5.19 -21.75 -9.80
CA GLU A 239 4.90 -21.29 -11.16
C GLU A 239 3.45 -20.82 -11.30
N SER A 240 2.49 -21.54 -10.72
CA SER A 240 1.07 -21.19 -10.75
C SER A 240 0.79 -19.81 -10.15
N GLN A 241 1.49 -19.47 -9.06
CA GLN A 241 1.38 -18.17 -8.41
C GLN A 241 1.89 -17.05 -9.32
N LEU A 242 3.08 -17.22 -9.91
CA LEU A 242 3.64 -16.24 -10.85
C LEU A 242 2.74 -16.05 -12.07
N GLN A 243 2.10 -17.11 -12.58
CA GLN A 243 1.13 -17.01 -13.67
C GLN A 243 -0.12 -16.21 -13.29
N GLN A 244 -0.66 -16.42 -12.08
CA GLN A 244 -1.80 -15.64 -11.59
C GLN A 244 -1.46 -14.16 -11.49
N ILE A 245 -0.30 -13.83 -10.91
CA ILE A 245 0.20 -12.46 -10.80
C ILE A 245 0.41 -11.83 -12.19
N LYS A 246 1.00 -12.60 -13.12
CA LYS A 246 1.17 -12.18 -14.51
C LYS A 246 -0.18 -11.87 -15.16
N ALA A 247 -1.15 -12.76 -15.05
CA ALA A 247 -2.49 -12.56 -15.62
C ALA A 247 -3.17 -11.30 -15.05
N GLU A 248 -3.05 -11.06 -13.75
CA GLU A 248 -3.57 -9.85 -13.11
C GLU A 248 -2.93 -8.57 -13.66
N LEU A 249 -1.60 -8.52 -13.71
CA LEU A 249 -0.88 -7.37 -14.26
C LEU A 249 -1.22 -7.14 -15.74
N LEU A 250 -1.39 -8.21 -16.51
CA LEU A 250 -1.79 -8.14 -17.91
C LEU A 250 -3.20 -7.61 -18.11
N ALA A 251 -4.13 -7.92 -17.20
CA ALA A 251 -5.44 -7.32 -17.19
C ALA A 251 -5.36 -5.81 -16.96
N ARG A 252 -4.48 -5.34 -16.06
CA ARG A 252 -4.28 -3.91 -15.78
C ARG A 252 -3.69 -3.15 -16.98
N VAL A 253 -2.77 -3.75 -17.74
CA VAL A 253 -2.15 -3.10 -18.93
C VAL A 253 -2.92 -3.30 -20.24
N GLN A 254 -4.15 -3.82 -20.18
CA GLN A 254 -5.08 -3.68 -21.31
C GLN A 254 -5.39 -2.21 -21.58
N ASP A 255 -5.38 -1.38 -20.54
CA ASP A 255 -5.42 0.08 -20.65
C ASP A 255 -4.12 0.62 -21.30
N PRO A 256 -4.21 1.34 -22.44
CA PRO A 256 -3.06 1.95 -23.10
C PRO A 256 -2.28 2.91 -22.19
N GLU A 257 -2.96 3.63 -21.29
CA GLU A 257 -2.29 4.57 -20.39
C GLU A 257 -1.37 3.80 -19.43
N MET A 258 -1.88 2.74 -18.80
CA MET A 258 -1.08 1.87 -17.94
C MET A 258 0.05 1.16 -18.69
N ARG A 259 -0.20 0.72 -19.93
CA ARG A 259 0.83 0.09 -20.78
C ARG A 259 2.02 1.03 -21.03
N SER A 260 1.76 2.32 -21.26
CA SER A 260 2.81 3.32 -21.48
C SER A 260 3.67 3.58 -20.24
N ARG A 261 3.20 3.18 -19.04
CA ARG A 261 3.91 3.31 -17.77
C ARG A 261 4.81 2.12 -17.44
N ILE A 262 4.78 1.05 -18.24
CA ILE A 262 5.69 -0.10 -18.08
C ILE A 262 7.13 0.40 -18.27
N PRO A 263 8.00 0.29 -17.26
CA PRO A 263 9.34 0.83 -17.37
C PRO A 263 10.19 -0.05 -18.30
N VAL A 264 11.01 0.62 -19.11
CA VAL A 264 11.85 -0.01 -20.14
C VAL A 264 13.31 0.08 -19.74
N TYR A 265 13.98 -1.07 -19.72
CA TYR A 265 15.40 -1.20 -19.38
C TYR A 265 16.21 -1.78 -20.53
N GLY A 266 17.52 -1.52 -20.49
CA GLY A 266 18.49 -2.04 -21.44
C GLY A 266 18.78 -3.53 -21.23
N PRO A 267 19.86 -4.05 -21.83
CA PRO A 267 20.24 -5.44 -21.67
C PRO A 267 20.67 -5.73 -20.24
N ILE A 268 20.57 -7.00 -19.86
CA ILE A 268 20.92 -7.48 -18.53
C ILE A 268 22.41 -7.74 -18.49
N LYS A 269 23.06 -7.19 -17.46
CA LYS A 269 24.49 -7.32 -17.22
C LYS A 269 24.80 -8.50 -16.30
N ASP A 270 23.96 -8.73 -15.30
CA ASP A 270 24.17 -9.75 -14.27
C ASP A 270 22.82 -10.24 -13.70
N GLY A 271 22.80 -11.46 -13.15
CA GLY A 271 21.61 -12.13 -12.63
C GLY A 271 20.76 -12.84 -13.69
N ARG A 272 19.80 -13.66 -13.22
CA ARG A 272 18.90 -14.49 -14.03
C ARG A 272 17.54 -13.82 -14.17
N PHE A 273 17.37 -13.13 -15.30
CA PHE A 273 16.13 -12.53 -15.77
C PHE A 273 16.23 -12.37 -17.31
N PRO A 274 15.12 -12.36 -18.08
CA PRO A 274 13.79 -12.82 -17.71
C PRO A 274 13.83 -14.25 -17.14
N TYR A 275 12.83 -14.61 -16.33
CA TYR A 275 12.80 -15.95 -15.73
C TYR A 275 12.44 -16.98 -16.81
N GLU A 276 13.41 -17.83 -17.14
CA GLU A 276 13.31 -18.90 -18.14
C GLU A 276 13.71 -20.24 -17.51
N ALA A 277 12.87 -21.26 -17.71
CA ALA A 277 13.11 -22.59 -17.15
C ALA A 277 13.65 -23.52 -18.23
N HIS A 278 14.90 -23.94 -18.04
CA HIS A 278 15.54 -25.00 -18.83
C HIS A 278 15.84 -26.16 -17.88
N LEU A 279 14.90 -27.09 -17.76
CA LEU A 279 15.02 -28.25 -16.88
C LEU A 279 15.19 -29.50 -17.73
N GLU A 280 16.38 -30.09 -17.66
CA GLU A 280 16.67 -31.38 -18.32
C GLU A 280 16.20 -32.53 -17.42
N LEU A 281 15.08 -33.17 -17.77
CA LEU A 281 14.59 -34.37 -17.10
C LEU A 281 15.11 -35.61 -17.84
N GLU A 282 16.05 -36.34 -17.22
CA GLU A 282 16.52 -37.69 -17.57
C GLU A 282 16.48 -38.03 -19.09
N GLY A 283 17.13 -37.21 -19.92
CA GLY A 283 17.33 -37.49 -21.35
C GLY A 283 16.19 -37.06 -22.28
N THR A 284 15.15 -36.43 -21.75
CA THR A 284 14.14 -35.70 -22.54
C THR A 284 14.18 -34.22 -22.16
N ALA A 285 14.64 -33.38 -23.09
CA ALA A 285 14.47 -31.94 -22.96
C ALA A 285 12.96 -31.64 -22.95
N VAL A 286 12.42 -31.34 -21.77
CA VAL A 286 11.06 -30.82 -21.66
C VAL A 286 11.15 -29.34 -21.93
N ASP A 287 11.01 -28.98 -23.21
CA ASP A 287 10.88 -27.60 -23.69
C ASP A 287 9.52 -26.99 -23.31
N ASN A 288 9.12 -27.12 -22.04
CA ASN A 288 7.99 -26.35 -21.50
C ASN A 288 8.48 -24.94 -21.19
N PHE A 289 8.63 -24.15 -22.25
CA PHE A 289 8.93 -22.72 -22.15
C PHE A 289 7.75 -22.00 -21.50
N MET A 290 7.78 -21.82 -20.18
CA MET A 290 7.01 -20.76 -19.53
C MET A 290 7.64 -19.43 -19.91
N ASN A 291 7.18 -18.87 -21.03
CA ASN A 291 7.60 -17.53 -21.42
C ASN A 291 6.83 -16.53 -20.52
N LEU A 292 7.41 -16.13 -19.38
CA LEU A 292 6.89 -15.00 -18.58
C LEU A 292 6.95 -13.66 -19.33
N THR A 293 7.62 -13.70 -20.47
CA THR A 293 7.65 -12.74 -21.56
C THR A 293 6.35 -12.66 -22.34
N LEU A 294 6.07 -11.47 -22.86
CA LEU A 294 5.19 -11.24 -24.00
C LEU A 294 5.82 -10.27 -25.00
N THR A 295 5.48 -10.47 -26.26
CA THR A 295 5.70 -9.48 -27.32
C THR A 295 4.46 -8.61 -27.39
N LEU A 296 4.55 -7.37 -26.89
CA LEU A 296 3.47 -6.41 -27.07
C LEU A 296 3.59 -5.75 -28.46
N PRO A 297 2.48 -5.57 -29.20
CA PRO A 297 2.48 -4.71 -30.37
C PRO A 297 2.61 -3.27 -29.89
N TRP A 298 3.79 -2.69 -30.09
CA TRP A 298 4.07 -1.28 -29.82
C TRP A 298 3.56 -0.39 -30.95
#